data_AF-A0A1S3GIE5-F1
#
_entry.id   AF-A0A1S3GIE5-F1
#
_cell.length_a   1.000
_cell.length_b   1.000
_cell.length_c   1.000
_cell.angle_alpha   90.00
_cell.angle_beta   90.00
_cell.angle_gamma   90.00
#
_symmetry.space_group_name_H-M   'P 1'
#
loop_
_entity.id
_entity.type
_entity.pdbx_description
1 polymer ?
#
loop_
_entity_poly.entity_id
_entity_poly.type
_entity_poly.pdbx_seq_one_letter_code
_entity_poly.pdbx_strand_id
1 'polypeptide(L)'
;MRRSAQALQPACLAPARRLLFLLWLVSRAAQACPAACTCQALETMGLRVDCEGRGLTALPALPAHTRQLLLANNSLRSVPPGAFDHLPQLWHLDATGNPWHCDCSLAYLHLWLEDHMPEALMQLRCASPGQAAHRPLGRLTGYELGSCGWQLPASWGHPRFWWDLALVAVAVLGLALLAGLLRSCREPVTPTPK
;
A
#
# COMPACT_ATOMS: atom_id res chain seq x y z
N MET A 1 10.02 -2.40 -66.73
CA MET A 1 10.71 -3.06 -65.59
C MET A 1 10.69 -2.05 -64.44
N ARG A 2 10.20 -2.27 -63.22
CA ARG A 2 10.04 -3.47 -62.40
C ARG A 2 8.61 -3.53 -61.83
N ARG A 3 8.06 -4.74 -61.79
CA ARG A 3 6.92 -5.11 -60.95
C ARG A 3 7.42 -5.24 -59.52
N SER A 4 6.71 -4.64 -58.57
CA SER A 4 6.66 -5.15 -57.20
C SER A 4 5.21 -5.51 -56.91
N ALA A 5 4.98 -6.82 -56.88
CA ALA A 5 3.75 -7.44 -56.46
C ALA A 5 3.76 -7.63 -54.94
N GLN A 6 2.55 -7.67 -54.36
CA GLN A 6 2.11 -8.20 -53.06
C GLN A 6 1.35 -7.12 -52.28
N ALA A 7 0.22 -7.37 -51.64
CA ALA A 7 -0.78 -8.42 -51.73
C ALA A 7 -2.00 -7.89 -50.95
N LEU A 8 -3.16 -8.42 -51.29
CA LEU A 8 -4.50 -8.13 -50.77
C LEU A 8 -4.62 -8.35 -49.24
N GLN A 9 -5.36 -7.45 -48.56
CA GLN A 9 -6.09 -7.49 -47.26
C GLN A 9 -6.13 -8.82 -46.47
N PRO A 10 -6.21 -8.86 -45.11
CA PRO A 10 -7.26 -8.17 -44.34
C PRO A 10 -6.90 -7.76 -42.89
N ALA A 11 -7.28 -6.56 -42.46
CA ALA A 11 -7.47 -6.29 -41.04
C ALA A 11 -8.97 -6.09 -40.80
N CYS A 12 -9.71 -7.18 -40.96
CA CYS A 12 -11.07 -7.32 -40.50
C CYS A 12 -11.17 -6.88 -39.03
N LEU A 13 -12.20 -6.08 -38.77
CA LEU A 13 -12.83 -5.86 -37.47
C LEU A 13 -12.61 -7.02 -36.48
N ALA A 14 -12.01 -6.70 -35.34
CA ALA A 14 -12.21 -7.50 -34.13
C ALA A 14 -12.64 -6.57 -32.98
N PRO A 15 -13.95 -6.31 -32.80
CA PRO A 15 -14.47 -5.68 -31.57
C PRO A 15 -14.58 -6.69 -30.42
N ALA A 16 -13.97 -7.88 -30.50
CA ALA A 16 -13.96 -8.83 -29.39
C ALA A 16 -12.88 -8.52 -28.34
N ARG A 17 -11.78 -7.86 -28.74
CA ARG A 17 -10.64 -7.61 -27.86
C ARG A 17 -10.85 -6.42 -26.93
N ARG A 18 -11.68 -5.45 -27.34
CA ARG A 18 -12.10 -4.32 -26.48
C ARG A 18 -13.06 -4.76 -25.39
N LEU A 19 -13.97 -5.69 -25.69
CA LEU A 19 -14.89 -6.23 -24.69
C LEU A 19 -14.15 -7.09 -23.64
N LEU A 20 -13.16 -7.89 -24.07
CA LEU A 20 -12.24 -8.59 -23.16
C LEU A 20 -11.38 -7.61 -22.35
N PHE A 21 -10.90 -6.52 -22.94
CA PHE A 21 -10.15 -5.48 -22.21
C PHE A 21 -11.04 -4.70 -21.22
N LEU A 22 -12.31 -4.45 -21.56
CA LEU A 22 -13.30 -3.81 -20.69
C LEU A 22 -13.72 -4.75 -19.55
N LEU A 23 -13.93 -6.04 -19.83
CA LEU A 23 -14.16 -7.06 -18.80
C LEU A 23 -12.94 -7.20 -17.88
N TRP A 24 -11.72 -7.09 -18.42
CA TRP A 24 -10.49 -7.09 -17.63
C TRP A 24 -10.31 -5.79 -16.82
N LEU A 25 -10.73 -4.63 -17.35
CA LEU A 25 -10.75 -3.35 -16.64
C LEU A 25 -11.75 -3.36 -15.46
N VAL A 26 -12.93 -3.96 -15.66
CA VAL A 26 -13.93 -4.13 -14.58
C VAL A 26 -13.40 -5.06 -13.48
N SER A 27 -12.62 -6.08 -13.84
CA SER A 27 -12.07 -7.04 -12.86
C SER A 27 -10.94 -6.50 -11.98
N ARG A 28 -10.31 -5.37 -12.37
CA ARG A 28 -9.17 -4.78 -11.62
C ARG A 28 -9.56 -3.68 -10.64
N ALA A 29 -10.79 -3.18 -10.69
CA ALA A 29 -11.22 -1.99 -9.94
C ALA A 29 -11.92 -2.30 -8.60
N ALA A 30 -12.09 -3.57 -8.23
CA ALA A 30 -12.60 -3.94 -6.93
C ALA A 30 -11.84 -5.17 -6.42
N GLN A 31 -10.96 -5.00 -5.43
CA GLN A 31 -10.91 -6.05 -4.42
C GLN A 31 -12.34 -6.11 -3.85
N ALA A 32 -13.11 -7.11 -4.28
CA ALA A 32 -14.48 -7.30 -3.85
C ALA A 32 -14.51 -7.41 -2.32
N CYS A 33 -15.66 -7.05 -1.73
CA CYS A 33 -15.87 -7.25 -0.30
C CYS A 33 -15.54 -8.71 0.08
N PRO A 34 -14.76 -8.97 1.14
CA PRO A 34 -14.48 -10.32 1.58
C PRO A 34 -15.77 -11.11 1.78
N ALA A 35 -15.82 -12.37 1.33
CA ALA A 35 -17.04 -13.18 1.40
C ALA A 35 -17.58 -13.38 2.83
N ALA A 36 -16.69 -13.34 3.83
CA ALA A 36 -17.07 -13.45 5.24
C ALA A 36 -17.63 -12.15 5.82
N CYS A 37 -17.46 -11.02 5.15
CA CYS A 37 -17.70 -9.68 5.68
C CYS A 37 -18.83 -8.96 4.94
N THR A 38 -19.34 -7.91 5.56
CA THR A 38 -20.33 -6.99 4.99
C THR A 38 -19.68 -5.64 4.77
N CYS A 39 -19.80 -5.10 3.55
CA CYS A 39 -19.22 -3.81 3.21
C CYS A 39 -20.31 -2.77 2.97
N GLN A 40 -20.13 -1.59 3.53
CA GLN A 40 -21.06 -0.46 3.42
C GLN A 40 -20.30 0.78 2.93
N ALA A 41 -20.85 1.46 1.93
CA ALA A 41 -20.31 2.75 1.50
C ALA A 41 -20.57 3.81 2.58
N LEU A 42 -19.57 4.63 2.85
CA LEU A 42 -19.66 5.75 3.78
C LEU A 42 -20.04 7.03 3.04
N GLU A 43 -20.79 7.92 3.70
CA GLU A 43 -21.21 9.22 3.17
C GLU A 43 -20.01 10.09 2.75
N THR A 44 -18.90 9.99 3.49
CA THR A 44 -17.68 10.79 3.28
C THR A 44 -16.76 10.25 2.18
N MET A 45 -17.29 9.42 1.26
CA MET A 45 -16.56 8.57 0.32
C MET A 45 -15.68 7.54 1.05
N GLY A 46 -15.80 6.25 0.76
CA GLY A 46 -15.00 5.21 1.40
C GLY A 46 -15.84 4.02 1.83
N LEU A 47 -15.19 3.03 2.44
CA LEU A 47 -15.83 1.75 2.77
C LEU A 47 -15.70 1.43 4.26
N ARG A 48 -16.82 1.09 4.89
CA ARG A 48 -16.86 0.36 6.15
C ARG A 48 -16.88 -1.13 5.82
N VAL A 49 -15.91 -1.87 6.34
CA VAL A 49 -15.80 -3.32 6.22
C VAL A 49 -16.07 -3.94 7.60
N ASP A 50 -17.21 -4.60 7.72
CA ASP A 50 -17.65 -5.25 8.95
C ASP A 50 -17.48 -6.77 8.84
N CYS A 51 -16.54 -7.29 9.62
CA CYS A 51 -16.20 -8.69 9.75
C CYS A 51 -16.37 -9.18 11.20
N GLU A 52 -17.14 -8.49 12.03
CA GLU A 52 -17.30 -8.84 13.45
C GLU A 52 -17.95 -10.22 13.63
N GLY A 53 -17.43 -11.02 14.57
CA GLY A 53 -18.07 -12.29 14.97
C GLY A 53 -18.04 -13.38 13.91
N ARG A 54 -17.17 -13.31 12.91
CA ARG A 54 -17.11 -14.24 11.76
C ARG A 54 -16.19 -15.45 11.97
N GLY A 55 -15.56 -15.57 13.14
CA GLY A 55 -14.64 -16.65 13.46
C GLY A 55 -13.35 -16.62 12.62
N LEU A 56 -12.94 -15.44 12.15
CA LEU A 56 -11.73 -15.29 11.33
C LEU A 56 -10.49 -15.71 12.11
N THR A 57 -9.70 -16.61 11.54
CA THR A 57 -8.39 -17.02 12.07
C THR A 57 -7.23 -16.31 11.38
N ALA A 58 -7.49 -15.73 10.20
CA ALA A 58 -6.56 -14.93 9.43
C ALA A 58 -7.28 -13.72 8.82
N LEU A 59 -6.53 -12.65 8.58
CA LEU A 59 -7.07 -11.43 7.98
C LEU A 59 -7.42 -11.67 6.49
N PRO A 60 -8.65 -11.32 6.03
CA PRO A 60 -9.01 -11.42 4.62
C PRO A 60 -8.36 -10.31 3.78
N ALA A 61 -8.40 -10.43 2.45
CA ALA A 61 -7.95 -9.38 1.56
C ALA A 61 -8.88 -8.16 1.63
N LEU A 62 -8.38 -7.03 2.15
CA LEU A 62 -9.17 -5.83 2.40
C LEU A 62 -9.16 -4.87 1.19
N PRO A 63 -10.30 -4.25 0.83
CA PRO A 63 -10.37 -3.24 -0.22
C PRO A 63 -9.55 -1.99 0.09
N ALA A 64 -8.84 -1.43 -0.90
CA ALA A 64 -7.90 -0.31 -0.70
C ALA A 64 -8.52 0.98 -0.14
N HIS A 65 -9.82 1.20 -0.36
CA HIS A 65 -10.57 2.39 0.09
C HIS A 65 -11.34 2.13 1.41
N THR A 66 -10.91 1.13 2.17
CA THR A 66 -11.42 0.86 3.52
C THR A 66 -11.03 2.00 4.46
N ARG A 67 -12.03 2.57 5.14
CA ARG A 67 -11.86 3.63 6.14
C ARG A 67 -12.17 3.18 7.55
N GLN A 68 -13.08 2.21 7.67
CA GLN A 68 -13.46 1.62 8.94
C GLN A 68 -13.42 0.10 8.81
N LEU A 69 -12.73 -0.56 9.73
CA LEU A 69 -12.55 -2.00 9.74
C LEU A 69 -12.96 -2.57 11.09
N LEU A 70 -13.99 -3.42 11.10
CA LEU A 70 -14.49 -4.09 12.30
C LEU A 70 -14.10 -5.57 12.24
N LEU A 71 -13.18 -5.97 13.10
CA LEU A 71 -12.65 -7.33 13.25
C LEU A 71 -12.92 -7.88 14.66
N ALA A 72 -13.76 -7.22 15.45
CA ALA A 72 -14.04 -7.62 16.81
C ALA A 72 -14.56 -9.06 16.89
N ASN A 73 -14.35 -9.70 18.05
CA ASN A 73 -14.93 -11.00 18.38
C ASN A 73 -14.61 -12.12 17.36
N ASN A 74 -13.38 -12.14 16.85
CA ASN A 74 -12.86 -13.18 15.95
C ASN A 74 -11.83 -14.08 16.66
N SER A 75 -11.13 -14.92 15.90
CA SER A 75 -10.10 -15.84 16.38
C SER A 75 -8.69 -15.47 15.87
N LEU A 76 -8.46 -14.18 15.61
CA LEU A 76 -7.17 -13.69 15.15
C LEU A 76 -6.16 -13.75 16.30
N ARG A 77 -4.96 -14.26 15.99
CA ARG A 77 -3.84 -14.32 16.93
C ARG A 77 -2.75 -13.32 16.63
N SER A 78 -2.61 -12.93 15.37
CA SER A 78 -1.65 -11.93 14.91
C SER A 78 -2.15 -11.28 13.63
N VAL A 79 -1.49 -10.21 13.21
CA VAL A 79 -1.74 -9.53 11.94
C VAL A 79 -0.46 -9.61 11.11
N PRO A 80 -0.50 -10.08 9.85
CA PRO A 80 0.67 -10.14 9.01
C PRO A 80 1.32 -8.76 8.84
N PRO A 81 2.66 -8.68 8.82
CA PRO A 81 3.33 -7.43 8.55
C PRO A 81 2.91 -6.84 7.20
N GLY A 82 2.62 -5.54 7.18
CA GLY A 82 2.18 -4.81 6.00
C GLY A 82 0.70 -4.96 5.65
N ALA A 83 -0.09 -5.65 6.47
CA ALA A 83 -1.51 -5.92 6.19
C ALA A 83 -2.39 -4.66 6.07
N PHE A 84 -1.97 -3.53 6.63
CA PHE A 84 -2.69 -2.26 6.57
C PHE A 84 -1.97 -1.21 5.72
N ASP A 85 -0.78 -1.51 5.18
CA ASP A 85 0.04 -0.54 4.45
C ASP A 85 -0.65 -0.07 3.15
N HIS A 86 -1.50 -0.91 2.57
CA HIS A 86 -2.31 -0.57 1.38
C HIS A 86 -3.63 0.14 1.71
N LEU A 87 -3.89 0.48 2.97
CA LEU A 87 -5.11 1.11 3.47
C LEU A 87 -4.84 2.52 4.01
N PRO A 88 -4.40 3.49 3.18
CA PRO A 88 -3.95 4.81 3.66
C PRO A 88 -5.08 5.68 4.24
N GLN A 89 -6.34 5.29 4.07
CA GLN A 89 -7.51 6.01 4.59
C GLN A 89 -8.14 5.33 5.81
N LEU A 90 -7.55 4.25 6.32
CA LEU A 90 -8.05 3.53 7.48
C LEU A 90 -7.85 4.39 8.73
N TRP A 91 -8.96 4.86 9.31
CA TRP A 91 -8.94 5.73 10.49
C TRP A 91 -9.68 5.13 11.69
N HIS A 92 -10.43 4.04 11.48
CA HIS A 92 -11.04 3.29 12.57
C HIS A 92 -10.79 1.79 12.41
N LEU A 93 -10.23 1.18 13.45
CA LEU A 93 -10.01 -0.25 13.57
C LEU A 93 -10.55 -0.73 14.92
N ASP A 94 -11.53 -1.63 14.88
CA ASP A 94 -11.91 -2.41 16.05
C ASP A 94 -11.39 -3.84 15.89
N ALA A 95 -10.44 -4.23 16.71
CA ALA A 95 -9.86 -5.57 16.72
C ALA A 95 -9.94 -6.22 18.12
N THR A 96 -10.89 -5.76 18.95
CA THR A 96 -11.11 -6.26 20.30
C THR A 96 -11.69 -7.69 20.30
N GLY A 97 -11.69 -8.37 21.44
CA GLY A 97 -12.28 -9.71 21.55
C GLY A 97 -11.58 -10.82 20.72
N ASN A 98 -10.34 -10.60 20.29
CA ASN A 98 -9.52 -11.59 19.59
C ASN A 98 -8.46 -12.19 20.53
N PRO A 99 -8.11 -13.48 20.37
CA PRO A 99 -7.11 -14.16 21.19
C PRO A 99 -5.67 -13.79 20.78
N TRP A 100 -5.29 -12.53 20.92
CA TRP A 100 -3.98 -12.01 20.50
C TRP A 100 -2.82 -12.75 21.16
N HIS A 101 -1.88 -13.22 20.34
CA HIS A 101 -0.62 -13.82 20.75
C HIS A 101 0.46 -12.74 20.72
N CYS A 102 0.71 -12.13 21.87
CA CYS A 102 1.61 -10.99 22.06
C CYS A 102 3.07 -11.44 22.15
N ASP A 103 3.61 -11.83 21.01
CA ASP A 103 5.03 -12.05 20.76
C ASP A 103 5.47 -11.22 19.54
N CYS A 104 6.55 -11.63 18.87
CA CYS A 104 7.08 -10.90 17.74
C CYS A 104 6.17 -10.88 16.52
N SER A 105 5.24 -11.83 16.40
CA SER A 105 4.27 -11.82 15.31
C SER A 105 3.28 -10.65 15.42
N LEU A 106 3.14 -10.07 16.61
CA LEU A 106 2.22 -8.95 16.86
C LEU A 106 2.93 -7.57 16.85
N ALA A 107 4.25 -7.54 16.69
CA ALA A 107 5.04 -6.32 16.70
C ALA A 107 4.58 -5.31 15.61
N TYR A 108 4.22 -5.79 14.42
CA TYR A 108 3.66 -4.93 13.37
C TYR A 108 2.39 -4.22 13.82
N LEU A 109 1.43 -4.96 14.40
CA LEU A 109 0.16 -4.38 14.85
C LEU A 109 0.40 -3.38 15.98
N HIS A 110 1.28 -3.69 16.93
CA HIS A 110 1.65 -2.76 18.01
C HIS A 110 2.16 -1.43 17.44
N LEU A 111 3.17 -1.48 16.55
CA LEU A 111 3.78 -0.27 15.98
C LEU A 111 2.81 0.50 15.08
N TRP A 112 2.00 -0.21 14.29
CA TRP A 112 1.01 0.43 13.43
C TRP A 112 -0.03 1.19 14.26
N LEU A 113 -0.53 0.57 15.35
CA LEU A 113 -1.46 1.22 16.27
C LEU A 113 -0.81 2.37 17.04
N GLU A 114 0.45 2.24 17.45
CA GLU A 114 1.18 3.33 18.11
C GLU A 114 1.25 4.59 17.25
N ASP A 115 1.48 4.43 15.94
CA ASP A 115 1.59 5.53 14.99
C ASP A 115 0.22 6.09 14.52
N HIS A 116 -0.79 5.23 14.35
CA HIS A 116 -2.06 5.62 13.73
C HIS A 116 -3.24 5.73 14.71
N MET A 117 -3.27 4.93 15.79
CA MET A 117 -4.43 4.75 16.69
C MET A 117 -4.01 4.36 18.12
N PRO A 118 -3.31 5.24 18.86
CA PRO A 118 -2.76 4.90 20.18
C PRO A 118 -3.85 4.56 21.21
N GLU A 119 -5.07 5.07 21.04
CA GLU A 119 -6.20 4.74 21.91
C GLU A 119 -6.59 3.25 21.84
N ALA A 120 -6.44 2.63 20.67
CA ALA A 120 -6.79 1.22 20.46
C ALA A 120 -5.78 0.26 21.14
N LEU A 121 -4.52 0.67 21.33
CA LEU A 121 -3.50 -0.13 22.05
C LEU A 121 -3.94 -0.51 23.48
N MET A 122 -4.72 0.36 24.13
CA MET A 122 -5.20 0.13 25.49
C MET A 122 -6.43 -0.79 25.55
N GLN A 123 -7.10 -0.99 24.41
CA GLN A 123 -8.31 -1.81 24.30
C GLN A 123 -7.98 -3.26 23.90
N LEU A 124 -6.94 -3.45 23.09
CA LEU A 124 -6.47 -4.77 22.69
C LEU A 124 -5.76 -5.46 23.86
N ARG A 125 -6.25 -6.64 24.27
CA ARG A 125 -5.66 -7.45 25.34
C ARG A 125 -5.03 -8.71 24.79
N CYS A 126 -3.87 -9.06 25.33
CA CYS A 126 -3.19 -10.30 25.02
C CYS A 126 -3.94 -11.49 25.62
N ALA A 127 -4.08 -12.57 24.86
CA ALA A 127 -4.53 -13.86 25.38
C ALA A 127 -3.36 -14.79 25.69
N SER A 128 -2.21 -14.58 25.03
CA SER A 128 -1.01 -15.39 25.15
C SER A 128 0.23 -14.56 24.79
N PRO A 129 1.46 -15.01 25.14
CA PRO A 129 1.77 -16.11 26.06
C PRO A 129 1.34 -15.79 27.50
N GLY A 130 1.27 -16.80 28.37
CA GLY A 130 0.66 -16.68 29.72
C GLY A 130 1.18 -15.51 30.58
N GLN A 131 2.44 -15.10 30.41
CA GLN A 131 3.02 -13.95 31.14
C GLN A 131 2.47 -12.59 30.66
N ALA A 132 2.08 -12.49 29.40
CA ALA A 132 1.46 -11.30 28.82
C ALA A 132 -0.08 -11.36 28.87
N ALA A 133 -0.68 -12.51 29.21
CA ALA A 133 -2.12 -12.70 29.19
C ALA A 133 -2.85 -11.64 30.02
N HIS A 134 -3.98 -11.16 29.48
CA HIS A 134 -4.84 -10.10 30.01
C HIS A 134 -4.22 -8.70 30.09
N ARG A 135 -2.93 -8.54 29.79
CA ARG A 135 -2.32 -7.21 29.68
C ARG A 135 -2.77 -6.53 28.39
N PRO A 136 -3.01 -5.20 28.43
CA PRO A 136 -3.23 -4.44 27.22
C PRO A 136 -1.94 -4.36 26.40
N LEU A 137 -2.08 -4.36 25.08
CA LEU A 137 -0.97 -4.36 24.13
C LEU A 137 -0.09 -3.11 24.32
N GLY A 138 -0.68 -1.94 24.55
CA GLY A 138 0.04 -0.68 24.77
C GLY A 138 0.86 -0.61 26.06
N ARG A 139 0.77 -1.62 26.95
CA ARG A 139 1.65 -1.71 28.13
C ARG A 139 2.87 -2.60 27.88
N LEU A 140 2.92 -3.33 26.78
CA LEU A 140 4.04 -4.20 26.48
C LEU A 140 5.16 -3.38 25.86
N THR A 141 6.39 -3.70 26.24
CA THR A 141 7.58 -3.14 25.61
C THR A 141 8.07 -4.05 24.48
N GLY A 142 8.98 -3.54 23.64
CA GLY A 142 9.59 -4.34 22.57
C GLY A 142 10.34 -5.59 23.06
N TYR A 143 10.85 -5.59 24.30
CA TYR A 143 11.47 -6.78 24.90
C TYR A 143 10.43 -7.81 25.37
N GLU A 144 9.26 -7.36 25.87
CA GLU A 144 8.16 -8.27 26.27
C GLU A 144 7.48 -8.91 25.06
N LEU A 145 7.50 -8.23 23.92
CA LEU A 145 7.09 -8.79 22.62
C LEU A 145 8.15 -9.73 22.02
N GLY A 146 9.32 -9.92 22.64
CA GLY A 146 10.29 -10.95 22.26
C GLY A 146 11.52 -10.47 21.49
N SER A 147 11.94 -9.21 21.63
CA SER A 147 13.17 -8.68 20.99
C SER A 147 13.21 -8.98 19.49
N CYS A 148 12.19 -8.50 18.79
CA CYS A 148 11.96 -8.76 17.38
C CYS A 148 13.06 -8.06 16.59
N GLY A 149 14.14 -8.79 16.28
CA GLY A 149 15.33 -8.23 15.65
C GLY A 149 14.99 -7.71 14.27
N TRP A 150 14.67 -6.41 14.14
CA TRP A 150 14.54 -5.64 12.90
C TRP A 150 13.90 -6.34 11.68
N GLN A 151 13.00 -7.31 11.90
CA GLN A 151 12.27 -8.06 10.87
C GLN A 151 10.96 -7.36 10.46
N LEU A 152 10.82 -6.07 10.75
CA LEU A 152 9.75 -5.28 10.15
C LEU A 152 10.01 -5.27 8.63
N PRO A 153 9.02 -5.61 7.79
CA PRO A 153 9.19 -5.49 6.34
C PRO A 153 9.61 -4.05 6.05
N ALA A 154 10.56 -3.90 5.15
CA ALA A 154 11.17 -2.63 4.76
C ALA A 154 10.19 -1.68 4.02
N SER A 155 8.89 -1.68 4.35
CA SER A 155 7.90 -0.77 3.79
C SER A 155 7.96 0.64 4.41
N TRP A 156 8.55 0.79 5.61
CA TRP A 156 8.99 2.09 6.15
C TRP A 156 10.32 2.58 5.57
N GLY A 157 10.75 1.93 4.49
CA GLY A 157 11.95 2.24 3.72
C GLY A 157 11.68 2.16 2.22
N HIS A 158 10.53 2.65 1.73
CA HIS A 158 10.53 3.07 0.32
C HIS A 158 11.52 4.22 0.15
N PRO A 159 12.28 4.20 -0.94
CA PRO A 159 13.70 4.41 -0.81
C PRO A 159 13.99 5.88 -1.02
N ARG A 160 14.31 6.55 0.08
CA ARG A 160 14.99 7.86 0.05
C ARG A 160 16.07 7.89 -1.04
N PHE A 161 16.80 6.78 -1.18
CA PHE A 161 17.78 6.55 -2.23
C PHE A 161 17.30 6.76 -3.69
N TRP A 162 16.12 6.27 -4.11
CA TRP A 162 15.68 6.47 -5.50
C TRP A 162 15.08 7.87 -5.72
N TRP A 163 14.45 8.47 -4.70
CA TRP A 163 14.01 9.86 -4.76
C TRP A 163 15.20 10.82 -4.83
N ASP A 164 16.25 10.56 -4.04
CA ASP A 164 17.50 11.33 -4.06
C ASP A 164 18.20 11.19 -5.43
N LEU A 165 18.26 9.97 -5.99
CA LEU A 165 18.80 9.76 -7.34
C LEU A 165 17.95 10.42 -8.44
N ALA A 166 16.62 10.39 -8.33
CA ALA A 166 15.73 11.05 -9.27
C ALA A 166 15.89 12.58 -9.23
N LEU A 167 16.01 13.16 -8.03
CA LEU A 167 16.28 14.59 -7.84
C LEU A 167 17.63 15.01 -8.43
N VAL A 168 18.68 14.21 -8.20
CA VAL A 168 20.01 14.44 -8.80
C VAL A 168 19.95 14.37 -10.32
N ALA A 169 19.26 13.38 -10.90
CA ALA A 169 19.10 13.25 -12.34
C ALA A 169 18.37 14.45 -12.97
N VAL A 170 17.28 14.91 -12.33
CA VAL A 170 16.53 16.11 -12.76
C VAL A 170 17.41 17.36 -12.69
N ALA A 171 18.18 17.53 -11.62
CA ALA A 171 19.09 18.66 -11.47
C ALA A 171 20.20 18.67 -12.54
N VAL A 172 20.80 17.50 -12.84
CA VAL A 172 21.84 17.35 -13.87
C VAL A 172 21.28 17.65 -15.26
N LEU A 173 20.11 17.11 -15.60
CA LEU A 173 19.46 17.38 -16.88
C LEU A 173 19.11 18.87 -17.02
N GLY A 174 18.61 19.51 -15.97
CA GLY A 174 18.31 20.94 -15.94
C GLY A 174 19.55 21.82 -16.16
N LEU A 175 20.66 21.52 -15.47
CA LEU A 175 21.93 22.23 -15.65
C LEU A 175 22.50 22.05 -17.06
N ALA A 176 22.42 20.85 -17.63
CA ALA A 176 22.88 20.59 -19.00
C ALA A 176 22.07 21.37 -20.03
N LEU A 177 20.74 21.46 -19.84
CA LEU A 177 19.84 22.22 -20.70
C LEU A 177 20.14 23.73 -20.60
N LEU A 178 20.30 24.25 -19.38
CA LEU A 178 20.66 25.65 -19.12
C LEU A 178 22.03 26.01 -19.74
N ALA A 179 23.02 25.14 -19.61
CA ALA A 179 24.33 25.29 -20.25
C ALA A 179 24.25 25.19 -21.78
N GLY A 180 23.33 24.40 -22.33
CA GLY A 180 23.03 24.37 -23.77
C GLY A 180 22.47 25.70 -24.25
N LEU A 181 21.48 26.25 -23.54
CA LEU A 181 20.87 27.54 -23.84
C LEU A 181 21.86 28.70 -23.74
N LEU A 182 22.73 28.71 -22.72
CA LEU A 182 23.79 29.72 -22.57
C LEU A 182 24.85 29.64 -23.69
N ARG A 183 25.11 28.44 -24.24
CA ARG A 183 26.02 28.25 -25.38
C ARG A 183 25.39 28.68 -26.71
N SER A 184 24.08 28.54 -26.87
CA SER A 184 23.35 28.99 -28.06
C SER A 184 23.21 30.51 -28.18
N CYS A 185 23.47 31.29 -27.13
CA CYS A 185 23.42 32.76 -27.17
C CYS A 185 24.78 33.44 -27.47
N ARG A 186 25.83 32.69 -27.82
CA ARG A 186 27.13 33.28 -28.19
C ARG A 186 27.27 33.30 -29.71
N GLU A 187 26.78 34.37 -30.36
CA GLU A 187 27.14 34.64 -31.76
C GLU A 187 28.66 34.85 -31.89
N PRO A 188 29.30 34.38 -32.98
CA PRO A 188 30.70 34.67 -33.25
C PRO A 188 30.84 36.15 -33.62
N VAL A 189 31.52 36.93 -32.77
CA VAL A 189 31.94 38.30 -33.11
C VAL A 189 33.02 38.21 -34.18
N THR A 190 32.66 38.54 -35.42
CA THR A 190 33.63 38.69 -36.52
C THR A 190 34.43 39.98 -36.31
N PRO A 191 35.78 39.96 -36.33
CA PRO A 191 36.58 41.17 -36.26
C PRO A 191 36.47 41.98 -37.55
N THR A 192 36.20 43.29 -37.42
CA THR A 192 36.21 44.25 -38.53
C THR A 192 37.65 44.47 -39.02
N PRO A 193 37.92 44.36 -40.33
CA PRO A 193 39.19 44.82 -40.90
C PRO A 193 39.20 46.36 -41.06
N LYS A 194 40.40 46.94 -40.90
CA LYS A 194 40.73 48.37 -41.03
C LYS A 194 40.55 48.89 -42.45
#